data_AF-A0A2E5WYQ4-F1
#
_entry.id   AF-A0A2E5WYQ4-F1
#
_cell.length_a   1.000
_cell.length_b   1.000
_cell.length_c   1.000
_cell.angle_alpha   90.00
_cell.angle_beta   90.00
_cell.angle_gamma   90.00
#
_symmetry.space_group_name_H-M   'P 1'
#
loop_
_entity.id
_entity.type
_entity.pdbx_description
1 polymer ?
#
loop_
_entity_poly.entity_id
_entity_poly.type
_entity_poly.pdbx_seq_one_letter_code
_entity_poly.pdbx_strand_id
1 'polypeptide(L)'
;MQINIGLVKSESQFLLKELKVDSSTIESRVLDTVEIKETNLNLLLYIGQNPPEGLQKTFEDEEKFYPVVGADSLGLDIESFDSLSYEQLCEVYAKINARWLLNNNIKTIEHLYPTITYLKDLWRTDRNAFFEELWFLIKTNLGTLELTAIFHDVRESEGSKNDKPSLSHSFVTGFKSPQIFEGQEKEEQVMKEYENEFGEFFNITEFDSSNGKLVATVQIGLSPILMMAKLKSFNQLQKSILIAIFSGLQTEQ
;
A
#
# COMPACT_ATOMS: atom_id res chain seq x y z
N MET A 1 -8.36 4.54 -12.37
CA MET A 1 -8.01 3.56 -11.31
C MET A 1 -8.45 2.15 -11.72
N GLN A 2 -7.70 1.10 -11.41
CA GLN A 2 -8.06 -0.29 -11.76
C GLN A 2 -8.14 -1.16 -10.50
N ILE A 3 -9.20 -1.97 -10.38
CA ILE A 3 -9.38 -2.95 -9.29
C ILE A 3 -9.42 -4.35 -9.90
N ASN A 4 -8.55 -5.24 -9.42
CA ASN A 4 -8.39 -6.59 -9.91
C ASN A 4 -8.89 -7.59 -8.86
N ILE A 5 -9.93 -8.35 -9.20
CA ILE A 5 -10.55 -9.35 -8.32
C ILE A 5 -10.35 -10.73 -8.94
N GLY A 6 -9.65 -11.61 -8.23
CA GLY A 6 -9.47 -13.01 -8.63
C GLY A 6 -10.46 -13.94 -7.92
N LEU A 7 -10.96 -14.96 -8.62
CA LEU A 7 -11.68 -16.10 -8.04
C LEU A 7 -11.00 -17.40 -8.46
N VAL A 8 -10.41 -18.11 -7.52
CA VAL A 8 -9.81 -19.43 -7.75
C VAL A 8 -10.91 -20.47 -7.98
N LYS A 9 -10.96 -21.01 -9.20
CA LYS A 9 -11.94 -22.01 -9.64
C LYS A 9 -11.45 -23.43 -9.36
N SER A 10 -10.14 -23.64 -9.44
CA SER A 10 -9.46 -24.92 -9.22
C SER A 10 -8.01 -24.68 -8.78
N GLU A 11 -7.25 -25.74 -8.52
CA GLU A 11 -5.81 -25.62 -8.20
C GLU A 11 -4.98 -25.04 -9.35
N SER A 12 -5.46 -25.10 -10.59
CA SER A 12 -4.72 -24.67 -11.78
C SER A 12 -5.24 -23.37 -12.39
N GLN A 13 -6.47 -22.94 -12.09
CA GLN A 13 -7.07 -21.79 -12.76
C GLN A 13 -7.80 -20.86 -11.81
N PHE A 14 -7.68 -19.57 -12.09
CA PHE A 14 -8.49 -18.53 -11.48
C PHE A 14 -9.09 -17.58 -12.53
N LEU A 15 -10.26 -17.05 -12.22
CA LEU A 15 -10.94 -16.03 -13.01
C LEU A 15 -10.56 -14.65 -12.48
N LEU A 16 -9.93 -13.85 -13.32
CA LEU A 16 -9.64 -12.45 -13.05
C LEU A 16 -10.76 -11.57 -13.62
N LYS A 17 -11.32 -10.69 -12.79
CA LYS A 17 -12.16 -9.57 -13.20
C LYS A 17 -11.41 -8.26 -12.97
N GLU A 18 -11.18 -7.52 -14.05
CA GLU A 18 -10.52 -6.21 -14.04
C GLU A 18 -11.59 -5.11 -14.15
N LEU A 19 -11.79 -4.37 -13.06
CA LEU A 19 -12.73 -3.26 -12.99
C LEU A 19 -11.99 -1.97 -13.34
N LYS A 20 -12.34 -1.36 -14.47
CA LYS A 20 -11.83 -0.05 -14.86
C LYS A 20 -12.74 1.03 -14.30
N VAL A 21 -12.27 1.72 -13.26
CA VAL A 21 -13.10 2.67 -12.51
C VAL A 21 -13.51 3.87 -13.35
N ASP A 22 -12.62 4.29 -14.26
CA ASP A 22 -12.83 5.51 -15.06
C ASP A 22 -13.86 5.30 -16.18
N SER A 23 -13.99 4.07 -16.69
CA SER A 23 -14.96 3.69 -17.73
C SER A 23 -16.16 2.90 -17.21
N SER A 24 -16.16 2.49 -15.95
CA SER A 24 -17.17 1.61 -15.35
C SER A 24 -17.37 0.30 -16.13
N THR A 25 -16.27 -0.28 -16.61
CA THR A 25 -16.29 -1.52 -17.41
C THR A 25 -15.59 -2.66 -16.69
N ILE A 26 -16.01 -3.89 -16.98
CA ILE A 26 -15.35 -5.12 -16.53
C ILE A 26 -14.69 -5.80 -17.73
N GLU A 27 -13.43 -6.19 -17.57
CA GLU A 27 -12.81 -7.21 -18.40
C GLU A 27 -12.64 -8.50 -17.60
N SER A 28 -12.79 -9.66 -18.25
CA SER A 28 -12.70 -10.96 -17.58
C SER A 28 -11.77 -11.88 -18.33
N ARG A 29 -10.87 -12.54 -17.60
CA ARG A 29 -9.85 -13.44 -18.16
C ARG A 29 -9.65 -14.63 -17.23
N VAL A 30 -9.41 -15.80 -17.80
CA VAL A 30 -9.00 -16.99 -17.03
C VAL A 30 -7.49 -17.11 -17.14
N LEU A 31 -6.81 -17.22 -16.00
CA LEU A 31 -5.36 -17.28 -15.87
C LEU A 31 -4.96 -18.51 -15.05
N ASP A 32 -3.70 -18.92 -15.17
CA ASP A 32 -3.15 -20.00 -14.35
C ASP A 32 -2.89 -19.51 -12.91
N THR A 33 -3.07 -20.37 -11.92
CA THR A 33 -2.83 -20.02 -10.50
C THR A 33 -1.37 -19.68 -10.21
N VAL A 34 -0.42 -20.11 -11.07
CA VAL A 34 0.98 -19.65 -10.97
C VAL A 34 1.11 -18.14 -11.19
N GLU A 35 0.20 -17.53 -11.95
CA GLU A 35 0.21 -16.10 -12.26
C GLU A 35 -0.34 -15.23 -11.12
N ILE A 36 -0.90 -15.81 -10.05
CA ILE A 36 -1.45 -15.07 -8.90
C ILE A 36 -0.41 -14.10 -8.33
N LYS A 37 0.85 -14.54 -8.20
CA LYS A 37 1.91 -13.73 -7.60
C LYS A 37 2.34 -12.56 -8.47
N GLU A 38 2.19 -12.70 -9.78
CA GLU A 38 2.58 -11.71 -10.80
C GLU A 38 1.42 -10.74 -11.12
N THR A 39 0.19 -11.17 -10.84
CA THR A 39 -1.01 -10.36 -11.03
C THR A 39 -1.15 -9.36 -9.88
N ASN A 40 -1.31 -8.07 -10.21
CA ASN A 40 -1.58 -7.01 -9.23
C ASN A 40 -3.02 -7.08 -8.70
N LEU A 41 -3.34 -8.12 -7.95
CA LEU A 41 -4.65 -8.34 -7.35
C LEU A 41 -4.93 -7.36 -6.20
N ASN A 42 -6.22 -7.10 -6.00
CA ASN A 42 -6.73 -6.30 -4.88
C ASN A 42 -7.68 -7.09 -3.99
N LEU A 43 -8.15 -8.25 -4.46
CA LEU A 43 -8.96 -9.21 -3.73
C LEU A 43 -8.77 -10.58 -4.40
N LEU A 44 -8.54 -11.61 -3.59
CA LEU A 44 -8.53 -13.00 -4.04
C LEU A 44 -9.61 -13.79 -3.30
N LEU A 45 -10.48 -14.44 -4.08
CA LEU A 45 -11.54 -15.29 -3.60
C LEU A 45 -11.21 -16.75 -3.89
N TYR A 46 -11.66 -17.65 -3.04
CA TYR A 46 -11.61 -19.09 -3.28
C TYR A 46 -12.94 -19.75 -2.96
N ILE A 47 -13.28 -20.83 -3.66
CA ILE A 47 -14.50 -21.61 -3.38
C ILE A 47 -14.21 -22.61 -2.25
N GLY A 48 -15.16 -22.80 -1.34
CA GLY A 48 -15.05 -23.74 -0.23
C GLY A 48 -14.67 -23.10 1.11
N GLN A 49 -14.67 -23.92 2.17
CA GLN A 49 -14.33 -23.46 3.52
C GLN A 49 -12.84 -23.16 3.70
N ASN A 50 -11.98 -23.88 3.00
CA ASN A 50 -10.52 -23.74 3.07
C ASN A 50 -9.93 -23.49 1.69
N PRO A 51 -8.80 -22.78 1.60
CA PRO A 51 -8.00 -22.71 0.38
C PRO A 51 -7.71 -24.10 -0.19
N PRO A 52 -7.64 -24.27 -1.53
CA PRO A 52 -7.17 -25.50 -2.14
C PRO A 52 -5.81 -25.92 -1.57
N GLU A 53 -5.65 -27.21 -1.23
CA GLU A 53 -4.45 -27.71 -0.52
C GLU A 53 -3.15 -27.35 -1.27
N GLY A 54 -3.14 -27.47 -2.60
CA GLY A 54 -1.99 -27.10 -3.43
C GLY A 54 -1.63 -25.60 -3.45
N LEU A 55 -2.51 -24.71 -2.93
CA LEU A 55 -2.35 -23.26 -2.98
C LEU A 55 -2.25 -22.57 -1.62
N GLN A 56 -2.29 -23.31 -0.50
CA GLN A 56 -2.26 -22.75 0.85
C GLN A 56 -1.10 -21.77 1.06
N LYS A 57 0.12 -22.20 0.72
CA LYS A 57 1.32 -21.36 0.82
C LYS A 57 1.23 -20.10 -0.04
N THR A 58 0.68 -20.22 -1.26
CA THR A 58 0.46 -19.05 -2.12
C THR A 58 -0.48 -18.07 -1.44
N PHE A 59 -1.54 -18.53 -0.78
CA PHE A 59 -2.49 -17.61 -0.13
C PHE A 59 -1.90 -16.96 1.12
N GLU A 60 -1.14 -17.71 1.92
CA GLU A 60 -0.40 -17.19 3.08
C GLU A 60 0.63 -16.13 2.69
N ASP A 61 1.33 -16.31 1.57
CA ASP A 61 2.28 -15.32 1.06
C ASP A 61 1.57 -14.02 0.61
N GLU A 62 0.32 -14.14 0.15
CA GLU A 62 -0.43 -13.06 -0.49
C GLU A 62 -1.36 -12.28 0.46
N GLU A 63 -1.85 -12.88 1.54
CA GLU A 63 -2.84 -12.27 2.44
C GLU A 63 -2.39 -10.96 3.12
N LYS A 64 -1.08 -10.73 3.16
CA LYS A 64 -0.48 -9.49 3.67
C LYS A 64 -0.66 -8.31 2.70
N PHE A 65 -0.83 -8.56 1.40
CA PHE A 65 -0.94 -7.51 0.38
C PHE A 65 -2.39 -7.09 0.10
N TYR A 66 -3.31 -8.04 0.16
CA TYR A 66 -4.74 -7.86 -0.12
C TYR A 66 -5.59 -8.92 0.59
N PRO A 67 -6.91 -8.70 0.75
CA PRO A 67 -7.80 -9.70 1.32
C PRO A 67 -7.84 -10.99 0.50
N VAL A 68 -7.67 -12.12 1.20
CA VAL A 68 -7.92 -13.47 0.69
C VAL A 68 -9.11 -14.06 1.45
N VAL A 69 -10.22 -14.38 0.77
CA VAL A 69 -11.49 -14.70 1.44
C VAL A 69 -12.25 -15.83 0.73
N GLY A 70 -12.86 -16.73 1.48
CA GLY A 70 -13.77 -17.74 0.91
C GLY A 70 -15.03 -17.09 0.32
N ALA A 71 -15.30 -17.34 -0.96
CA ALA A 71 -16.46 -16.83 -1.69
C ALA A 71 -17.79 -17.28 -1.06
N ASP A 72 -17.82 -18.49 -0.49
CA ASP A 72 -18.97 -19.06 0.21
C ASP A 72 -19.46 -18.15 1.36
N SER A 73 -18.54 -17.46 2.04
CA SER A 73 -18.88 -16.52 3.13
C SER A 73 -19.64 -15.28 2.66
N LEU A 74 -19.64 -15.04 1.34
CA LEU A 74 -20.32 -13.96 0.65
C LEU A 74 -21.58 -14.45 -0.08
N GLY A 75 -21.87 -15.75 -0.03
CA GLY A 75 -22.93 -16.38 -0.83
C GLY A 75 -22.62 -16.39 -2.32
N LEU A 76 -21.33 -16.41 -2.69
CA LEU A 76 -20.88 -16.44 -4.07
C LEU A 76 -20.37 -17.84 -4.43
N ASP A 77 -20.78 -18.30 -5.60
CA ASP A 77 -20.21 -19.42 -6.34
C ASP A 77 -19.61 -18.93 -7.66
N ILE A 78 -19.14 -19.87 -8.50
CA ILE A 78 -18.46 -19.52 -9.75
C ILE A 78 -19.41 -18.80 -10.72
N GLU A 79 -20.65 -19.27 -10.86
CA GLU A 79 -21.63 -18.74 -11.82
C GLU A 79 -22.16 -17.37 -11.39
N SER A 80 -22.50 -17.22 -10.10
CA SER A 80 -22.92 -15.95 -9.53
C SER A 80 -21.80 -14.91 -9.59
N PHE A 81 -20.54 -15.27 -9.26
CA PHE A 81 -19.42 -14.35 -9.41
C PHE A 81 -19.21 -13.90 -10.87
N ASP A 82 -19.30 -14.83 -11.83
CA ASP A 82 -19.12 -14.54 -13.25
C ASP A 82 -20.23 -13.61 -13.79
N SER A 83 -21.45 -13.71 -13.25
CA SER A 83 -22.58 -12.88 -13.65
C SER A 83 -22.69 -11.52 -12.94
N LEU A 84 -21.87 -11.23 -11.93
CA LEU A 84 -21.90 -9.94 -11.22
C LEU A 84 -21.62 -8.75 -12.16
N SER A 85 -22.46 -7.71 -12.05
CA SER A 85 -22.28 -6.42 -12.71
C SER A 85 -21.11 -5.62 -12.11
N TYR A 86 -20.74 -4.52 -12.75
CA TYR A 86 -19.68 -3.63 -12.29
C TYR A 86 -20.01 -3.07 -10.90
N GLU A 87 -21.23 -2.60 -10.70
CA GLU A 87 -21.70 -2.04 -9.44
C GLU A 87 -21.68 -3.09 -8.33
N GLN A 88 -22.14 -4.31 -8.63
CA GLN A 88 -22.16 -5.40 -7.65
C GLN A 88 -20.74 -5.82 -7.23
N LEU A 89 -19.81 -5.90 -8.18
CA LEU A 89 -18.40 -6.18 -7.87
C LEU A 89 -17.76 -5.06 -7.05
N CYS A 90 -18.07 -3.79 -7.36
CA CYS A 90 -17.63 -2.66 -6.53
C CYS A 90 -18.16 -2.77 -5.10
N GLU A 91 -19.41 -3.17 -4.90
CA GLU A 91 -20.00 -3.36 -3.58
C GLU A 91 -19.35 -4.50 -2.80
N VAL A 92 -19.16 -5.66 -3.45
CA VAL A 92 -18.47 -6.82 -2.87
C VAL A 92 -17.05 -6.43 -2.45
N TYR A 93 -16.29 -5.80 -3.34
CA TYR A 93 -14.94 -5.33 -3.06
C TYR A 93 -14.92 -4.32 -1.90
N ALA A 94 -15.78 -3.30 -1.93
CA ALA A 94 -15.82 -2.26 -0.90
C ALA A 94 -16.10 -2.86 0.49
N LYS A 95 -17.04 -3.80 0.59
CA LYS A 95 -17.37 -4.48 1.85
C LYS A 95 -16.20 -5.27 2.42
N ILE A 96 -15.53 -6.07 1.58
CA ILE A 96 -14.41 -6.91 2.00
C ILE A 96 -13.20 -6.05 2.36
N ASN A 97 -12.88 -5.08 1.50
CA ASN A 97 -11.74 -4.19 1.69
C ASN A 97 -11.90 -3.35 2.97
N ALA A 98 -13.11 -2.85 3.27
CA ALA A 98 -13.37 -2.12 4.50
C ALA A 98 -13.08 -2.96 5.77
N ARG A 99 -13.47 -4.24 5.75
CA ARG A 99 -13.18 -5.17 6.86
C ARG A 99 -11.69 -5.48 6.97
N TRP A 100 -11.02 -5.74 5.86
CA TRP A 100 -9.58 -6.01 5.82
C TRP A 100 -8.77 -4.82 6.33
N LEU A 101 -9.11 -3.62 5.87
CA LEU A 101 -8.52 -2.36 6.30
C LEU A 101 -8.69 -2.13 7.81
N LEU A 102 -9.91 -2.33 8.33
CA LEU A 102 -10.18 -2.23 9.76
C LEU A 102 -9.34 -3.22 10.57
N ASN A 103 -9.22 -4.46 10.11
CA ASN A 103 -8.39 -5.47 10.77
C ASN A 103 -6.90 -5.07 10.77
N ASN A 104 -6.38 -4.54 9.66
CA ASN A 104 -5.00 -4.04 9.59
C ASN A 104 -4.78 -2.87 10.56
N ASN A 105 -5.72 -1.93 10.57
CA ASN A 105 -5.70 -0.80 11.50
C ASN A 105 -5.68 -1.25 12.96
N ILE A 106 -6.52 -2.23 13.33
CA ILE A 106 -6.54 -2.81 14.68
C ILE A 106 -5.21 -3.51 15.00
N LYS A 107 -4.71 -4.37 14.10
CA LYS A 107 -3.42 -5.07 14.28
C LYS A 107 -2.28 -4.08 14.49
N THR A 108 -2.24 -2.98 13.73
CA THR A 108 -1.23 -1.93 13.88
C THR A 108 -1.35 -1.23 15.23
N ILE A 109 -2.56 -0.98 15.74
CA ILE A 109 -2.75 -0.42 17.08
C ILE A 109 -2.25 -1.39 18.16
N GLU A 110 -2.59 -2.67 18.06
CA GLU A 110 -2.17 -3.72 19.00
C GLU A 110 -0.64 -3.89 19.05
N HIS A 111 0.02 -3.71 17.90
CA HIS A 111 1.47 -3.88 17.76
C HIS A 111 2.23 -2.56 17.61
N LEU A 112 1.60 -1.43 17.94
CA LEU A 112 2.16 -0.10 17.65
C LEU A 112 3.55 0.08 18.26
N TYR A 113 3.73 -0.26 19.53
CA TYR A 113 5.01 -0.09 20.22
C TYR A 113 6.13 -0.98 19.62
N PRO A 114 5.94 -2.31 19.45
CA PRO A 114 6.90 -3.14 18.73
C PRO A 114 7.24 -2.63 17.32
N THR A 115 6.23 -2.25 16.54
CA THR A 115 6.42 -1.74 15.17
C THR A 115 7.26 -0.46 15.16
N ILE A 116 6.99 0.48 16.06
CA ILE A 116 7.75 1.73 16.15
C ILE A 116 9.19 1.50 16.62
N THR A 117 9.38 0.57 17.54
CA THR A 117 10.72 0.19 18.01
C THR A 117 11.55 -0.38 16.87
N TYR A 118 10.97 -1.31 16.12
CA TYR A 118 11.58 -1.91 14.93
C TYR A 118 11.93 -0.86 13.86
N LEU A 119 10.98 0.03 13.53
CA LEU A 119 11.22 1.10 12.57
C LEU A 119 12.31 2.08 13.05
N LYS A 120 12.38 2.40 14.34
CA LYS A 120 13.46 3.23 14.91
C LYS A 120 14.83 2.56 14.80
N ASP A 121 14.90 1.25 14.94
CA ASP A 121 16.13 0.51 14.74
C ASP A 121 16.55 0.54 13.28
N LEU A 122 15.63 0.24 12.34
CA LEU A 122 15.90 0.35 10.91
C LEU A 122 16.34 1.76 10.50
N TRP A 123 15.69 2.80 11.04
CA TRP A 123 16.07 4.20 10.79
C TRP A 123 17.56 4.47 11.04
N ARG A 124 18.16 3.75 12.00
CA ARG A 124 19.57 3.88 12.41
C ARG A 124 20.49 2.91 11.67
N THR A 125 20.01 1.72 11.31
CA THR A 125 20.85 0.63 10.79
C THR A 125 20.72 0.41 9.29
N ASP A 126 19.53 0.55 8.74
CA ASP A 126 19.22 0.31 7.33
C ASP A 126 18.09 1.23 6.86
N ARG A 127 18.51 2.32 6.21
CA ARG A 127 17.63 3.38 5.74
C ARG A 127 16.66 2.91 4.65
N ASN A 128 17.10 2.00 3.80
CA ASN A 128 16.29 1.50 2.70
C ASN A 128 15.19 0.59 3.24
N ALA A 129 15.58 -0.37 4.10
CA ALA A 129 14.61 -1.24 4.77
C ALA A 129 13.60 -0.43 5.60
N PHE A 130 14.02 0.66 6.26
CA PHE A 130 13.11 1.57 6.95
C PHE A 130 12.00 2.09 6.02
N PHE A 131 12.35 2.63 4.85
CA PHE A 131 11.36 3.19 3.94
C PHE A 131 10.48 2.14 3.29
N GLU A 132 11.01 0.94 3.02
CA GLU A 132 10.23 -0.19 2.50
C GLU A 132 9.18 -0.67 3.53
N GLU A 133 9.58 -0.84 4.79
CA GLU A 133 8.69 -1.25 5.89
C GLU A 133 7.67 -0.16 6.23
N LEU A 134 8.10 1.11 6.29
CA LEU A 134 7.20 2.25 6.49
C LEU A 134 6.16 2.33 5.36
N TRP A 135 6.60 2.19 4.11
CA TRP A 135 5.72 2.19 2.95
C TRP A 135 4.67 1.08 3.04
N PHE A 136 5.08 -0.13 3.38
CA PHE A 136 4.17 -1.26 3.52
C PHE A 136 3.15 -1.04 4.65
N LEU A 137 3.62 -0.57 5.80
CA LEU A 137 2.78 -0.24 6.96
C LEU A 137 1.73 0.81 6.61
N ILE A 138 2.12 1.89 5.94
CA ILE A 138 1.20 2.96 5.56
C ILE A 138 0.23 2.48 4.50
N LYS A 139 0.71 1.78 3.47
CA LYS A 139 -0.12 1.29 2.37
C LYS A 139 -1.24 0.37 2.88
N THR A 140 -0.91 -0.57 3.75
CA THR A 140 -1.87 -1.52 4.32
C THR A 140 -2.86 -0.86 5.29
N ASN A 141 -2.43 0.16 6.04
CA ASN A 141 -3.30 0.94 6.93
C ASN A 141 -4.18 1.96 6.20
N LEU A 142 -3.78 2.38 4.99
CA LEU A 142 -4.58 3.25 4.14
C LEU A 142 -5.50 2.47 3.18
N GLY A 143 -5.17 1.22 2.88
CA GLY A 143 -5.85 0.46 1.82
C GLY A 143 -5.69 1.13 0.45
N THR A 144 -4.58 1.85 0.26
CA THR A 144 -4.30 2.60 -0.97
C THR A 144 -3.71 1.69 -2.04
N LEU A 145 -4.07 1.94 -3.29
CA LEU A 145 -3.54 1.19 -4.45
C LEU A 145 -2.13 1.65 -4.81
N GLU A 146 -1.89 2.95 -4.66
CA GLU A 146 -0.60 3.59 -4.95
C GLU A 146 -0.19 4.41 -3.73
N LEU A 147 1.07 4.29 -3.35
CA LEU A 147 1.72 5.12 -2.34
C LEU A 147 3.10 5.45 -2.85
N THR A 148 3.47 6.72 -2.78
CA THR A 148 4.82 7.19 -3.05
C THR A 148 5.28 8.00 -1.85
N ALA A 149 6.47 7.72 -1.34
CA ALA A 149 7.12 8.57 -0.34
C ALA A 149 8.46 9.05 -0.89
N ILE A 150 8.62 10.38 -0.99
CA ILE A 150 9.85 11.05 -1.40
C ILE A 150 10.58 11.49 -0.14
N PHE A 151 11.88 11.26 -0.07
CA PHE A 151 12.70 11.55 1.09
C PHE A 151 14.11 12.00 0.70
N HIS A 152 14.78 12.67 1.64
CA HIS A 152 16.20 12.99 1.49
C HIS A 152 17.06 11.76 1.74
N ASP A 153 18.03 11.57 0.85
CA ASP A 153 18.99 10.49 0.86
C ASP A 153 20.41 11.03 0.67
N VAL A 154 21.39 10.24 1.11
CA VAL A 154 22.81 10.60 1.03
C VAL A 154 23.47 9.73 -0.01
N ARG A 155 23.96 10.34 -1.09
CA ARG A 155 24.79 9.60 -2.06
C ARG A 155 26.24 9.63 -1.64
N GLU A 156 26.83 8.44 -1.61
CA GLU A 156 28.28 8.29 -1.56
C GLU A 156 28.88 8.70 -2.91
N SER A 157 30.04 9.36 -2.87
CA SER A 157 30.71 9.80 -4.09
C SER A 157 31.19 8.61 -4.93
N GLU A 158 30.75 8.52 -6.17
CA GLU A 158 31.27 7.53 -7.13
C GLU A 158 32.70 7.90 -7.58
N GLY A 159 33.70 7.41 -6.84
CA GLY A 159 35.01 7.11 -7.43
C GLY A 159 36.15 8.14 -7.32
N SER A 160 35.99 9.28 -6.64
CA SER A 160 37.10 10.22 -6.42
C SER A 160 37.32 10.51 -4.92
N LYS A 161 38.56 10.36 -4.43
CA LYS A 161 38.93 10.47 -2.99
C LYS A 161 38.65 11.83 -2.33
N ASN A 162 38.08 12.80 -3.06
CA ASN A 162 37.83 14.17 -2.61
C ASN A 162 36.38 14.64 -2.76
N ASP A 163 35.47 13.83 -3.31
CA ASP A 163 34.08 14.23 -3.45
C ASP A 163 33.33 14.02 -2.12
N LYS A 164 32.68 15.08 -1.66
CA LYS A 164 31.87 15.06 -0.44
C LYS A 164 30.55 14.34 -0.72
N PRO A 165 29.97 13.64 0.27
CA PRO A 165 28.61 13.14 0.16
C PRO A 165 27.66 14.27 -0.23
N SER A 166 26.79 14.01 -1.20
CA SER A 166 25.76 14.94 -1.62
C SER A 166 24.39 14.49 -1.13
N LEU A 167 23.57 15.47 -0.75
CA LEU A 167 22.15 15.24 -0.50
C LEU A 167 21.45 15.12 -1.85
N SER A 168 20.65 14.07 -2.00
CA SER A 168 19.75 13.89 -3.14
C SER A 168 18.39 13.47 -2.64
N HIS A 169 17.40 13.44 -3.53
CA HIS A 169 16.12 12.82 -3.22
C HIS A 169 16.12 11.38 -3.69
N SER A 170 15.47 10.52 -2.92
CA SER A 170 15.07 9.17 -3.29
C SER A 170 13.57 9.04 -3.06
N PHE A 171 12.94 8.08 -3.74
CA PHE A 171 11.53 7.81 -3.51
C PHE A 171 11.24 6.31 -3.49
N VAL A 172 10.34 5.91 -2.60
CA VAL A 172 9.81 4.55 -2.53
C VAL A 172 8.40 4.53 -3.13
N THR A 173 8.17 3.60 -4.05
CA THR A 173 6.84 3.37 -4.66
C THR A 173 6.68 1.90 -5.05
N GLY A 174 5.46 1.51 -5.40
CA GLY A 174 5.17 0.13 -5.81
C GLY A 174 3.67 -0.19 -5.82
N PHE A 175 3.35 -1.40 -6.29
CA PHE A 175 1.97 -1.93 -6.24
C PHE A 175 1.83 -2.97 -5.13
N LYS A 176 2.64 -4.03 -5.22
CA LYS A 176 2.66 -5.14 -4.26
C LYS A 176 3.83 -5.02 -3.28
N SER A 177 5.03 -4.84 -3.81
CA SER A 177 6.26 -4.63 -3.03
C SER A 177 6.80 -3.22 -3.28
N PRO A 178 7.42 -2.59 -2.27
CA PRO A 178 8.12 -1.32 -2.44
C PRO A 178 9.38 -1.51 -3.30
N GLN A 179 9.73 -0.47 -4.04
CA GLN A 179 11.00 -0.32 -4.73
C GLN A 179 11.48 1.11 -4.53
N ILE A 180 12.77 1.26 -4.19
CA ILE A 180 13.42 2.56 -4.03
C ILE A 180 14.09 2.94 -5.34
N PHE A 181 13.83 4.18 -5.74
CA PHE A 181 14.40 4.79 -6.92
C PHE A 181 15.10 6.07 -6.54
N GLU A 182 16.11 6.38 -7.33
CA GLU A 182 16.77 7.67 -7.31
C GLU A 182 15.81 8.76 -7.81
N GLY A 183 15.67 9.83 -7.03
CA GLY A 183 14.85 10.99 -7.41
C GLY A 183 15.46 11.77 -8.56
N GLN A 184 14.60 12.33 -9.41
CA GLN A 184 14.97 13.16 -10.55
C GLN A 184 14.47 14.61 -10.33
N GLU A 185 14.60 15.44 -11.36
CA GLU A 185 14.15 16.85 -11.35
C GLU A 185 12.68 17.00 -10.91
N LYS A 186 11.82 16.03 -11.28
CA LYS A 186 10.42 16.02 -10.88
C LYS A 186 10.24 15.91 -9.37
N GLU A 187 10.93 14.97 -8.72
CA GLU A 187 10.83 14.77 -7.28
C GLU A 187 11.40 15.96 -6.50
N GLU A 188 12.48 16.58 -7.01
CA GLU A 188 13.02 17.83 -6.49
C GLU A 188 12.02 18.98 -6.57
N GLN A 189 11.37 19.15 -7.74
CA GLN A 189 10.36 20.18 -7.94
C GLN A 189 9.18 20.00 -6.98
N VAL A 190 8.68 18.77 -6.87
CA VAL A 190 7.56 18.45 -5.98
C VAL A 190 7.94 18.70 -4.51
N MET A 191 9.11 18.25 -4.05
CA MET A 191 9.58 18.52 -2.68
C MET A 191 9.65 20.02 -2.37
N LYS A 192 10.08 20.83 -3.34
CA LYS A 192 10.15 22.29 -3.21
C LYS A 192 8.78 22.96 -3.11
N GLU A 193 7.77 22.45 -3.82
CA GLU A 193 6.39 22.97 -3.73
C GLU A 193 5.81 22.84 -2.32
N TYR A 194 6.22 21.81 -1.58
CA TYR A 194 5.78 21.55 -0.20
C TYR A 194 6.78 22.02 0.87
N GLU A 195 7.84 22.76 0.51
CA GLU A 195 8.92 23.12 1.44
C GLU A 195 8.41 23.83 2.71
N ASN A 196 7.43 24.72 2.55
CA ASN A 196 6.85 25.48 3.66
C ASN A 196 5.88 24.66 4.55
N GLU A 197 5.51 23.46 4.12
CA GLU A 197 4.60 22.55 4.83
C GLU A 197 5.36 21.55 5.73
N PHE A 198 6.70 21.50 5.65
CA PHE A 198 7.56 20.75 6.56
C PHE A 198 7.83 21.56 7.83
N GLY A 199 6.84 21.63 8.72
CA GLY A 199 6.97 22.28 10.02
C GLY A 199 6.53 21.42 11.20
N GLU A 200 5.61 20.49 10.96
CA GLU A 200 5.12 19.55 11.96
C GLU A 200 5.69 18.15 11.71
N PHE A 201 5.72 17.31 12.74
CA PHE A 201 6.15 15.91 12.61
C PHE A 201 5.26 15.12 11.63
N PHE A 202 3.99 15.51 11.50
CA PHE A 202 3.05 14.97 10.50
C PHE A 202 1.93 15.96 10.24
N ASN A 203 1.75 16.36 8.98
CA ASN A 203 0.66 17.21 8.53
C ASN A 203 0.02 16.60 7.26
N ILE A 204 -1.30 16.70 7.15
CA ILE A 204 -2.03 16.35 5.93
C ILE A 204 -2.31 17.66 5.20
N THR A 205 -1.55 17.89 4.13
CA THR A 205 -1.61 19.13 3.35
C THR A 205 -2.83 19.15 2.44
N GLU A 206 -3.14 18.02 1.81
CA GLU A 206 -4.25 17.90 0.87
C GLU A 206 -4.98 16.57 1.03
N PHE A 207 -6.31 16.60 1.02
CA PHE A 207 -7.14 15.42 0.79
C PHE A 207 -8.31 15.79 -0.14
N ASP A 208 -8.31 15.18 -1.31
CA ASP A 208 -9.36 15.32 -2.31
C ASP A 208 -10.02 13.96 -2.55
N SER A 209 -11.20 13.76 -1.97
CA SER A 209 -11.96 12.53 -2.13
C SER A 209 -12.49 12.30 -3.56
N SER A 210 -12.68 13.38 -4.33
CA SER A 210 -13.18 13.30 -5.71
C SER A 210 -12.10 12.79 -6.66
N ASN A 211 -10.87 13.26 -6.49
CA ASN A 211 -9.71 12.78 -7.24
C ASN A 211 -8.99 11.60 -6.56
N GLY A 212 -9.41 11.23 -5.35
CA GLY A 212 -8.82 10.17 -4.55
C GLY A 212 -7.38 10.45 -4.16
N LYS A 213 -6.99 11.71 -3.95
CA LYS A 213 -5.62 12.11 -3.67
C LYS A 213 -5.46 12.48 -2.20
N LEU A 214 -4.39 11.99 -1.58
CA LEU A 214 -3.93 12.41 -0.27
C LEU A 214 -2.46 12.82 -0.38
N VAL A 215 -2.13 14.00 0.14
CA VAL A 215 -0.76 14.46 0.31
C VAL A 215 -0.53 14.75 1.79
N ALA A 216 0.60 14.27 2.30
CA ALA A 216 1.00 14.51 3.68
C ALA A 216 2.51 14.79 3.75
N THR A 217 2.87 15.77 4.57
CA THR A 217 4.26 16.04 4.93
C THR A 217 4.56 15.40 6.28
N VAL A 218 5.74 14.82 6.37
CA VAL A 218 6.26 14.18 7.58
C VAL A 218 7.64 14.75 7.83
N GLN A 219 7.96 14.91 9.10
CA GLN A 219 9.32 15.22 9.53
C GLN A 219 9.75 14.26 10.61
N ILE A 220 10.84 13.52 10.36
CA ILE A 220 11.48 12.64 11.35
C ILE A 220 12.85 13.24 11.67
N GLY A 221 12.96 13.90 12.81
CA GLY A 221 14.13 14.73 13.14
C GLY A 221 14.28 15.89 12.15
N LEU A 222 15.36 15.88 11.37
CA LEU A 222 15.62 16.88 10.31
C LEU A 222 15.35 16.34 8.90
N SER A 223 14.79 15.13 8.78
CA SER A 223 14.55 14.50 7.48
C SER A 223 13.08 14.72 7.06
N PRO A 224 12.81 15.58 6.07
CA PRO A 224 11.47 15.74 5.53
C PRO A 224 11.14 14.60 4.57
N ILE A 225 9.89 14.15 4.64
CA ILE A 225 9.34 13.08 3.82
C ILE A 225 7.98 13.54 3.28
N LEU A 226 7.81 13.54 1.96
CA LEU A 226 6.53 13.83 1.32
C LEU A 226 5.86 12.51 0.94
N MET A 227 4.64 12.30 1.41
CA MET A 227 3.82 11.13 1.07
C MET A 227 2.66 11.51 0.17
N MET A 228 2.47 10.74 -0.88
CA MET A 228 1.37 10.89 -1.83
C MET A 228 0.68 9.53 -1.99
N ALA A 229 -0.62 9.48 -1.72
CA ALA A 229 -1.41 8.25 -1.79
C ALA A 229 -2.67 8.43 -2.63
N LYS A 230 -3.11 7.34 -3.27
CA LYS A 230 -4.39 7.27 -4.00
C LYS A 230 -5.44 6.43 -3.28
N LEU A 231 -6.34 7.10 -2.56
CA LEU A 231 -7.42 6.49 -1.80
C LEU A 231 -8.72 7.29 -1.90
N LYS A 232 -9.84 6.57 -2.01
CA LYS A 232 -11.19 7.15 -2.16
C LYS A 232 -11.73 7.75 -0.87
N SER A 233 -11.36 7.16 0.27
CA SER A 233 -11.77 7.60 1.59
C SER A 233 -10.58 7.62 2.52
N PHE A 234 -10.58 8.61 3.42
CA PHE A 234 -9.59 8.75 4.47
C PHE A 234 -10.32 9.13 5.76
N ASN A 235 -10.32 8.21 6.73
CA ASN A 235 -11.12 8.34 7.94
C ASN A 235 -10.27 8.70 9.18
N GLN A 236 -10.95 9.02 10.27
CA GLN A 236 -10.30 9.43 11.52
C GLN A 236 -9.39 8.34 12.12
N LEU A 237 -9.74 7.06 11.98
CA LEU A 237 -8.92 5.95 12.48
C LEU A 237 -7.58 5.91 11.75
N GLN A 238 -7.61 5.98 10.41
CA GLN A 238 -6.42 6.02 9.57
C GLN A 238 -5.55 7.25 9.91
N LYS A 239 -6.17 8.42 10.05
CA LYS A 239 -5.48 9.64 10.49
C LYS A 239 -4.79 9.46 11.85
N SER A 240 -5.50 8.91 12.84
CA SER A 240 -4.95 8.67 14.18
C SER A 240 -3.79 7.67 14.15
N ILE A 241 -3.86 6.63 13.32
CA ILE A 241 -2.77 5.66 13.16
C ILE A 241 -1.53 6.32 12.55
N LEU A 242 -1.68 7.11 11.49
CA LEU A 242 -0.54 7.84 10.90
C LEU A 242 0.08 8.81 11.92
N ILE A 243 -0.74 9.59 12.63
CA ILE A 243 -0.27 10.46 13.71
C ILE A 243 0.51 9.65 14.75
N ALA A 244 -0.03 8.53 15.21
CA ALA A 244 0.62 7.69 16.21
C ALA A 244 1.95 7.11 15.71
N ILE A 245 2.01 6.69 14.45
CA ILE A 245 3.23 6.20 13.82
C ILE A 245 4.28 7.30 13.80
N PHE A 246 3.99 8.46 13.22
CA PHE A 246 4.98 9.52 13.07
C PHE A 246 5.34 10.21 14.39
N SER A 247 4.41 10.30 15.34
CA SER A 247 4.71 10.74 16.71
C SER A 247 5.65 9.76 17.40
N GLY A 248 5.38 8.46 17.25
CA GLY A 248 6.21 7.39 17.81
C GLY A 248 7.61 7.35 17.21
N LEU A 249 7.77 7.69 15.93
CA LEU A 249 9.05 7.74 15.23
C LEU A 249 9.92 8.94 15.59
N GLN A 250 9.37 9.97 16.25
CA GLN A 250 10.20 11.08 16.71
C GLN A 250 11.29 10.55 17.66
N THR A 251 12.51 10.96 17.40
CA THR A 251 13.63 10.79 18.33
C THR A 251 13.33 11.64 19.56
N GLU A 252 13.49 11.08 20.76
CA GLU A 252 13.45 11.88 21.99
C GLU A 252 14.39 13.08 21.81
N GLN A 253 13.88 14.28 22.09
CA GLN A 253 14.65 15.52 22.05
C GLN A 253 15.82 15.47 23.05
#